data_AF-K2BYG9-F1
#
_entry.id   AF-K2BYG9-F1
#
_cell.length_a   1.000
_cell.length_b   1.000
_cell.length_c   1.000
_cell.angle_alpha   90.00
_cell.angle_beta   90.00
_cell.angle_gamma   90.00
#
_symmetry.space_group_name_H-M   'P 1'
#
loop_
_entity.id
_entity.type
_entity.pdbx_description
1 polymer ?
#
loop_
_entity_poly.entity_id
_entity_poly.type
_entity_poly.pdbx_seq_one_letter_code
_entity_poly.pdbx_strand_id
1 'polypeptide(L)'
;MLTQYKLHKPDLSRINEAVLTKKIKNSDALMEAMHAINDQSYLYWDKIQYSAKIPNDTTPEEFWYFVKQVRKYSSRKSVIKAESGEQYSWVRLNYTDEYLHKLDMQLGTNELVFLSKTSFDAEQKKRFLTKSIMEEAIASSQLEGAATTTSMAKKLLSEKRTPKDKSERMIVNNYKTMQALNQDYKDKELSH
;
A
#
# COMPACT_ATOMS: atom_id res chain seq x y z
N MET A 1 8.40 7.98 25.72
CA MET A 1 7.30 8.38 24.82
C MET A 1 7.91 8.66 23.46
N LEU A 2 7.46 7.97 22.40
CA LEU A 2 7.87 8.31 21.03
C LEU A 2 7.17 9.62 20.66
N THR A 3 7.94 10.65 20.31
CA THR A 3 7.41 11.91 19.82
C THR A 3 6.62 11.63 18.54
N GLN A 4 5.35 12.00 18.49
CA GLN A 4 4.55 11.85 17.27
C GLN A 4 5.18 12.70 16.17
N TYR A 5 5.60 12.06 15.08
CA TYR A 5 6.10 12.75 13.91
C TYR A 5 4.96 13.59 13.30
N LYS A 6 5.13 14.91 13.24
CA LYS A 6 4.16 15.84 12.67
C LYS A 6 4.61 16.23 11.27
N LEU A 7 3.80 15.90 10.26
CA LEU A 7 4.03 16.37 8.91
C LEU A 7 3.82 17.89 8.83
N HIS A 8 4.89 18.62 8.55
CA HIS A 8 4.81 20.03 8.17
C HIS A 8 4.18 20.14 6.79
N LYS A 9 3.19 21.02 6.63
CA LYS A 9 2.51 21.25 5.35
C LYS A 9 3.09 22.49 4.68
N PRO A 10 3.15 22.53 3.33
CA PRO A 10 3.56 23.73 2.61
C PRO A 10 2.52 24.83 2.77
N ASP A 11 2.97 26.07 2.80
CA ASP A 11 2.09 27.24 2.67
C ASP A 11 1.92 27.59 1.18
N LEU A 12 0.76 27.22 0.63
CA LEU A 12 0.43 27.49 -0.77
C LEU A 12 -0.45 28.74 -0.94
N SER A 13 -0.74 29.49 0.14
CA SER A 13 -1.64 30.65 0.09
C SER A 13 -1.11 31.80 -0.76
N ARG A 14 0.22 31.86 -0.94
CA ARG A 14 0.92 32.95 -1.65
C ARG A 14 1.17 32.65 -3.13
N ILE A 15 0.68 31.52 -3.63
CA ILE A 15 0.93 31.08 -5.00
C ILE A 15 0.07 31.88 -5.98
N ASN A 16 0.73 32.47 -6.98
CA ASN A 16 0.07 33.15 -8.09
C ASN A 16 0.02 32.24 -9.33
N GLU A 17 -1.13 31.62 -9.57
CA GLU A 17 -1.33 30.65 -10.65
C GLU A 17 -1.07 31.22 -12.06
N ALA A 18 -1.34 32.52 -12.26
CA ALA A 18 -1.14 33.19 -13.55
C ALA A 18 0.35 33.38 -13.90
N VAL A 19 1.21 33.55 -12.90
CA VAL A 19 2.67 33.61 -13.08
C VAL A 19 3.24 32.22 -13.35
N LEU A 20 2.73 31.21 -12.63
CA LEU A 20 3.18 29.83 -12.72
C LEU A 20 2.89 29.17 -14.07
N THR A 21 1.73 29.43 -14.66
CA THR A 21 1.38 28.88 -15.98
C THR A 21 2.32 29.34 -17.11
N LYS A 22 2.95 30.51 -16.99
CA LYS A 22 3.98 30.97 -17.92
C LYS A 22 5.34 30.27 -17.70
N LYS A 23 5.69 29.93 -16.45
CA LYS A 23 6.93 29.20 -16.12
C LYS A 23 6.93 27.78 -16.70
N ILE A 24 5.81 27.03 -16.62
CA ILE A 24 5.72 25.65 -17.15
C ILE A 24 6.02 25.59 -18.64
N LYS A 25 5.45 26.51 -19.44
CA LYS A 25 5.54 26.45 -20.91
C LYS A 25 6.96 26.64 -21.44
N ASN A 26 7.88 27.13 -20.62
CA ASN A 26 9.20 27.59 -21.04
C ASN A 26 10.34 26.89 -20.29
N SER A 27 10.10 25.79 -19.55
CA SER A 27 11.13 25.14 -18.73
C SER A 27 11.09 23.62 -18.83
N ASP A 28 11.92 23.08 -19.73
CA ASP A 28 12.15 21.62 -19.84
C ASP A 28 12.73 21.05 -18.53
N ALA A 29 13.62 21.80 -17.88
CA ALA A 29 14.21 21.42 -16.59
C ALA A 29 13.15 21.22 -15.49
N LEU A 30 12.10 22.06 -15.47
CA LEU A 30 10.99 21.90 -14.54
C LEU A 30 10.19 20.63 -14.84
N MET A 31 9.94 20.34 -16.12
CA MET A 31 9.23 19.13 -16.55
C MET A 31 10.00 17.85 -16.19
N GLU A 32 11.31 17.83 -16.44
CA GLU A 32 12.20 16.71 -16.07
C GLU A 32 12.22 16.49 -14.56
N ALA A 33 12.37 17.56 -13.77
CA ALA A 33 12.35 17.51 -12.32
C ALA A 33 11.02 16.96 -11.78
N MET A 34 9.88 17.39 -12.35
CA MET A 34 8.56 16.89 -11.98
C MET A 34 8.41 15.40 -12.30
N HIS A 35 8.83 14.95 -13.50
CA HIS A 35 8.77 13.54 -13.87
C HIS A 35 9.62 12.68 -12.93
N ALA A 36 10.86 13.11 -12.62
CA ALA A 36 11.74 12.39 -11.71
C ALA A 36 11.20 12.27 -10.28
N ILE A 37 10.46 13.27 -9.79
CA ILE A 37 9.89 13.28 -8.44
C ILE A 37 8.55 12.54 -8.38
N ASN A 38 7.74 12.65 -9.44
CA ASN A 38 6.40 12.09 -9.47
C ASN A 38 6.40 10.61 -9.85
N ASP A 39 7.11 10.22 -10.91
CA ASP A 39 6.93 8.90 -11.51
C ASP A 39 7.92 7.87 -10.97
N GLN A 40 9.16 8.28 -10.64
CA GLN A 40 10.18 7.36 -10.13
C GLN A 40 10.08 7.11 -8.62
N SER A 41 9.78 8.15 -7.84
CA SER A 41 9.87 8.08 -6.36
C SER A 41 8.59 8.49 -5.63
N TYR A 42 7.62 9.07 -6.34
CA TYR A 42 6.37 9.60 -5.79
C TYR A 42 6.54 10.34 -4.46
N LEU A 43 7.53 11.24 -4.38
CA LEU A 43 7.90 11.87 -3.11
C LEU A 43 6.79 12.78 -2.58
N TYR A 44 6.71 12.88 -1.26
CA TYR A 44 5.83 13.82 -0.58
C TYR A 44 6.59 15.11 -0.22
N TRP A 45 5.84 16.14 0.19
CA TRP A 45 6.34 17.48 0.52
C TRP A 45 7.53 17.48 1.49
N ASP A 46 7.49 16.60 2.49
CA ASP A 46 8.53 16.48 3.52
C ASP A 46 9.93 16.26 2.91
N LYS A 47 10.00 15.56 1.77
CA LYS A 47 11.23 15.33 1.00
C LYS A 47 11.46 16.37 -0.08
N ILE A 48 10.39 16.80 -0.75
CA ILE A 48 10.49 17.72 -1.90
C ILE A 48 11.07 19.07 -1.48
N GLN A 49 10.70 19.60 -0.31
CA GLN A 49 11.14 20.92 0.14
C GLN A 49 12.67 21.07 0.25
N TYR A 50 13.40 19.95 0.33
CA TYR A 50 14.86 19.89 0.42
C TYR A 50 15.51 19.28 -0.83
N SER A 51 14.74 19.10 -1.92
CA SER A 51 15.23 18.39 -3.10
C SER A 51 16.12 19.28 -3.97
N ALA A 52 17.35 18.83 -4.21
CA ALA A 52 18.27 19.45 -5.17
C ALA A 52 17.79 19.35 -6.64
N LYS A 53 16.70 18.62 -6.91
CA LYS A 53 16.11 18.51 -8.24
C LYS A 53 15.24 19.72 -8.61
N ILE A 54 14.89 20.58 -7.66
CA ILE A 54 14.10 21.78 -7.92
C ILE A 54 14.96 22.78 -8.71
N PRO A 55 14.49 23.29 -9.87
CA PRO A 55 15.20 24.33 -10.61
C PRO A 55 15.43 25.60 -9.79
N ASN A 56 16.57 26.27 -9.99
CA ASN A 56 16.97 27.46 -9.21
C ASN A 56 15.98 28.65 -9.32
N ASP A 57 15.19 28.73 -10.39
CA ASP A 57 14.19 29.77 -10.64
C ASP A 57 12.80 29.45 -10.06
N THR A 58 12.70 28.34 -9.33
CA THR A 58 11.45 27.80 -8.78
C THR A 58 11.62 27.55 -7.29
N THR A 59 10.73 28.12 -6.48
CA THR A 59 10.70 27.82 -5.04
C THR A 59 10.10 26.42 -4.78
N PRO A 60 10.41 25.78 -3.65
CA PRO A 60 9.83 24.47 -3.35
C PRO A 60 8.31 24.46 -3.31
N GLU A 61 7.67 25.53 -2.83
CA GLU A 61 6.21 25.68 -2.78
C GLU A 61 5.61 25.75 -4.19
N GLU A 62 6.20 26.55 -5.08
CA GLU A 62 5.79 26.61 -6.49
C GLU A 62 5.96 25.25 -7.17
N PHE A 63 7.09 24.58 -6.94
CA PHE A 63 7.37 23.25 -7.47
C PHE A 63 6.34 22.22 -6.97
N TRP A 64 6.07 22.20 -5.67
CA TRP A 64 5.10 21.30 -5.06
C TRP A 64 3.67 21.57 -5.57
N TYR A 65 3.32 22.83 -5.81
CA TYR A 65 2.05 23.16 -6.45
C TYR A 65 1.95 22.49 -7.82
N PHE A 66 2.96 22.60 -8.68
CA PHE A 66 2.95 21.93 -9.97
C PHE A 66 2.81 20.41 -9.85
N VAL A 67 3.60 19.78 -8.96
CA VAL A 67 3.49 18.33 -8.68
C VAL A 67 2.07 17.96 -8.25
N LYS A 68 1.45 18.75 -7.37
CA LYS A 68 0.06 18.53 -6.95
C LYS A 68 -0.93 18.64 -8.10
N GLN A 69 -0.77 19.63 -8.98
CA GLN A 69 -1.65 19.80 -10.13
C GLN A 69 -1.51 18.61 -11.09
N VAL A 70 -0.28 18.20 -11.42
CA VAL A 70 -0.02 17.02 -12.24
C VAL A 70 -0.68 15.78 -11.63
N ARG A 71 -0.48 15.51 -10.33
CA ARG A 71 -1.13 14.39 -9.62
C ARG A 71 -2.65 14.47 -9.64
N LYS A 72 -3.22 15.67 -9.46
CA LYS A 72 -4.67 15.87 -9.49
C LYS A 72 -5.24 15.52 -10.86
N TYR A 73 -4.62 16.01 -11.93
CA TYR A 73 -5.09 15.78 -13.30
C TYR A 73 -4.78 14.37 -13.82
N SER A 74 -3.72 13.71 -13.33
CA SER A 74 -3.42 12.32 -13.66
C SER A 74 -4.18 11.30 -12.80
N SER A 75 -4.88 11.76 -11.76
CA SER A 75 -5.62 10.88 -10.87
C SER A 75 -6.88 10.33 -11.51
N ARG A 76 -7.26 9.12 -11.08
CA ARG A 76 -8.50 8.45 -11.42
C ARG A 76 -9.39 8.45 -10.18
N LYS A 77 -10.69 8.68 -10.37
CA LYS A 77 -11.67 8.54 -9.30
C LYS A 77 -11.86 7.05 -8.95
N SER A 78 -11.95 6.78 -7.67
CA SER A 78 -12.30 5.47 -7.12
C SER A 78 -13.82 5.32 -7.04
N VAL A 79 -14.29 4.08 -7.05
CA VAL A 79 -15.68 3.74 -6.72
C VAL A 79 -16.00 3.95 -5.24
N ILE A 80 -14.97 3.98 -4.38
CA ILE A 80 -15.09 4.19 -2.93
C ILE A 80 -15.32 5.67 -2.65
N LYS A 81 -16.32 5.95 -1.80
CA LYS A 81 -16.68 7.31 -1.37
C LYS A 81 -16.34 7.51 0.10
N ALA A 82 -15.94 8.72 0.44
CA ALA A 82 -15.87 9.20 1.82
C ALA A 82 -17.29 9.40 2.38
N GLU A 83 -17.40 9.55 3.69
CA GLU A 83 -18.67 9.87 4.38
C GLU A 83 -19.31 11.17 3.84
N SER A 84 -18.49 12.11 3.37
CA SER A 84 -18.95 13.34 2.71
C SER A 84 -19.58 13.12 1.32
N GLY A 85 -19.51 11.90 0.78
CA GLY A 85 -19.96 11.55 -0.57
C GLY A 85 -18.92 11.76 -1.67
N GLU A 86 -17.78 12.37 -1.35
CA GLU A 86 -16.69 12.58 -2.31
C GLU A 86 -15.97 11.28 -2.64
N GLN A 87 -15.69 11.04 -3.92
CA GLN A 87 -14.89 9.90 -4.35
C GLN A 87 -13.41 10.12 -4.04
N TYR A 88 -12.78 9.11 -3.44
CA TYR A 88 -11.33 9.05 -3.36
C TYR A 88 -10.71 9.05 -4.75
N SER A 89 -9.46 9.49 -4.86
CA SER A 89 -8.72 9.48 -6.12
C SER A 89 -7.34 8.88 -5.91
N TRP A 90 -6.83 8.24 -6.95
CA TRP A 90 -5.52 7.59 -6.93
C TRP A 90 -4.81 7.82 -8.26
N VAL A 91 -3.49 7.79 -8.26
CA VAL A 91 -2.66 7.92 -9.46
C VAL A 91 -2.07 6.55 -9.77
N ARG A 92 -2.15 6.11 -11.03
CA ARG A 92 -1.46 4.92 -11.51
C ARG A 92 -0.02 5.31 -11.83
N LEU A 93 0.94 4.73 -11.12
CA LEU A 93 2.37 5.02 -11.32
C LEU A 93 2.96 4.05 -12.34
N ASN A 94 3.95 4.48 -13.11
CA ASN A 94 4.52 3.67 -14.19
C ASN A 94 5.08 2.33 -13.68
N TYR A 95 5.72 2.34 -12.50
CA TYR A 95 6.23 1.10 -11.89
C TYR A 95 5.10 0.14 -11.46
N THR A 96 3.87 0.62 -11.28
CA THR A 96 2.73 -0.24 -10.95
C THR A 96 2.44 -1.19 -12.11
N ASP A 97 2.59 -0.75 -13.36
CA ASP A 97 2.37 -1.60 -14.53
C ASP A 97 3.46 -2.65 -14.71
N GLU A 98 4.71 -2.26 -14.48
CA GLU A 98 5.82 -3.20 -14.44
C GLU A 98 5.62 -4.25 -13.33
N TYR A 99 5.19 -3.82 -12.15
CA TYR A 99 4.91 -4.71 -11.03
C TYR A 99 3.75 -5.66 -11.32
N LEU A 100 2.64 -5.15 -11.87
CA LEU A 100 1.50 -5.98 -12.28
C LEU A 100 1.89 -6.98 -13.38
N HIS A 101 2.69 -6.56 -14.37
CA HIS A 101 3.19 -7.48 -15.39
C HIS A 101 4.07 -8.58 -14.80
N LYS A 102 4.96 -8.25 -13.87
CA LYS A 102 5.77 -9.24 -13.14
C LYS A 102 4.88 -10.22 -12.37
N LEU A 103 3.85 -9.73 -11.70
CA LEU A 103 2.86 -10.57 -11.03
C LEU A 103 2.13 -11.49 -12.02
N ASP A 104 1.61 -10.95 -13.13
CA ASP A 104 0.92 -11.73 -14.16
C ASP A 104 1.83 -12.81 -14.74
N MET A 105 3.11 -12.49 -14.99
CA MET A 105 4.09 -13.47 -15.41
C MET A 105 4.34 -14.53 -14.34
N GLN A 106 4.49 -14.18 -13.07
CA GLN A 106 4.71 -15.15 -11.99
C GLN A 106 3.49 -16.05 -11.73
N LEU A 107 2.28 -15.49 -11.84
CA LEU A 107 1.02 -16.22 -11.67
C LEU A 107 0.70 -17.09 -12.90
N GLY A 108 1.01 -16.60 -14.10
CA GLY A 108 0.76 -17.28 -15.38
C GLY A 108 1.87 -18.23 -15.82
N THR A 109 3.10 -18.04 -15.36
CA THR A 109 4.17 -19.03 -15.51
C THR A 109 3.99 -20.15 -14.50
N ASN A 110 4.45 -21.32 -14.92
CA ASN A 110 4.12 -22.59 -14.31
C ASN A 110 4.62 -22.76 -12.86
N GLU A 111 5.10 -21.80 -12.08
CA GLU A 111 5.57 -22.06 -10.71
C GLU A 111 4.44 -22.24 -9.69
N LEU A 112 3.41 -21.39 -9.70
CA LEU A 112 2.17 -21.64 -8.94
C LEU A 112 1.37 -22.80 -9.54
N VAL A 113 1.41 -22.94 -10.87
CA VAL A 113 0.84 -24.10 -11.55
C VAL A 113 1.68 -25.37 -11.27
N PHE A 114 2.96 -25.28 -10.92
CA PHE A 114 3.79 -26.41 -10.49
C PHE A 114 3.40 -26.79 -9.08
N LEU A 115 3.12 -25.83 -8.20
CA LEU A 115 2.48 -26.14 -6.91
C LEU A 115 1.10 -26.78 -7.11
N SER A 116 0.38 -26.49 -8.20
CA SER A 116 -0.88 -27.18 -8.52
C SER A 116 -0.72 -28.51 -9.30
N LYS A 117 0.38 -28.70 -10.04
CA LYS A 117 0.67 -29.87 -10.92
C LYS A 117 1.63 -30.88 -10.30
N THR A 118 2.45 -30.48 -9.34
CA THR A 118 3.10 -31.44 -8.43
C THR A 118 1.95 -31.99 -7.62
N SER A 119 1.71 -33.28 -7.73
CA SER A 119 0.66 -33.97 -6.99
C SER A 119 0.99 -33.92 -5.49
N PHE A 120 0.78 -32.76 -4.85
CA PHE A 120 0.76 -32.69 -3.41
C PHE A 120 -0.25 -33.74 -2.96
N ASP A 121 0.22 -34.69 -2.17
CA ASP A 121 -0.70 -35.58 -1.47
C ASP A 121 -1.63 -34.72 -0.57
N ALA A 122 -2.73 -35.31 -0.13
CA ALA A 122 -3.72 -34.59 0.68
C ALA A 122 -3.10 -34.00 1.97
N GLU A 123 -2.05 -34.60 2.50
CA GLU A 123 -1.37 -34.15 3.71
C GLU A 123 -0.52 -32.89 3.45
N GLN A 124 0.25 -32.89 2.36
CA GLN A 124 1.07 -31.74 1.95
C GLN A 124 0.19 -30.53 1.64
N LYS A 125 -0.94 -30.72 0.95
CA LYS A 125 -1.94 -29.65 0.71
C LYS A 125 -2.48 -29.10 2.03
N LYS A 126 -2.85 -29.97 2.96
CA LYS A 126 -3.37 -29.58 4.28
C LYS A 126 -2.34 -28.79 5.09
N ARG A 127 -1.07 -29.23 5.09
CA ARG A 127 0.04 -28.54 5.78
C ARG A 127 0.30 -27.17 5.17
N PHE A 128 0.34 -27.06 3.85
CA PHE A 128 0.48 -25.78 3.15
C PHE A 128 -0.64 -24.82 3.51
N LEU A 129 -1.90 -25.27 3.38
CA LEU A 129 -3.07 -24.45 3.71
C LEU A 129 -3.06 -23.97 5.17
N THR A 130 -2.71 -24.85 6.10
CA THR A 130 -2.61 -24.49 7.52
C THR A 130 -1.55 -23.42 7.76
N LYS A 131 -0.39 -23.52 7.08
CA LYS A 131 0.67 -22.52 7.16
C LYS A 131 0.23 -21.18 6.55
N SER A 132 -0.42 -21.20 5.38
CA SER A 132 -0.93 -19.99 4.73
C SER A 132 -1.96 -19.27 5.61
N ILE A 133 -2.92 -20.00 6.20
CA ILE A 133 -3.91 -19.43 7.13
C ILE A 133 -3.22 -18.81 8.35
N MET A 134 -2.19 -19.46 8.89
CA MET A 134 -1.43 -18.94 10.02
C MET A 134 -0.69 -17.66 9.66
N GLU A 135 0.01 -17.62 8.52
CA GLU A 135 0.78 -16.46 8.09
C GLU A 135 -0.12 -15.26 7.77
N GLU A 136 -1.26 -15.50 7.12
CA GLU A 136 -2.25 -14.46 6.82
C GLU A 136 -2.87 -13.87 8.08
N ALA A 137 -3.26 -14.71 9.04
CA ALA A 137 -3.83 -14.24 10.30
C ALA A 137 -2.85 -13.35 11.09
N ILE A 138 -1.57 -13.72 11.11
CA ILE A 138 -0.51 -12.94 11.76
C ILE A 138 -0.32 -11.60 11.04
N ALA A 139 -0.20 -11.63 9.71
CA ALA A 139 0.00 -10.42 8.90
C ALA A 139 -1.19 -9.46 9.04
N SER A 140 -2.42 -9.96 8.90
CA SER A 140 -3.65 -9.20 9.09
C SER A 140 -3.72 -8.54 10.47
N SER A 141 -3.44 -9.28 11.54
CA SER A 141 -3.42 -8.68 12.89
C SER A 141 -2.32 -7.63 13.06
N GLN A 142 -1.13 -7.83 12.48
CA GLN A 142 -0.06 -6.84 12.53
C GLN A 142 -0.41 -5.57 11.73
N LEU A 143 -1.06 -5.72 10.58
CA LEU A 143 -1.60 -4.59 9.80
C LEU A 143 -2.64 -3.79 10.59
N GLU A 144 -3.47 -4.47 11.39
CA GLU A 144 -4.42 -3.84 12.33
C GLU A 144 -3.76 -3.26 13.61
N GLY A 145 -2.44 -3.43 13.78
CA GLY A 145 -1.68 -2.83 14.88
C GLY A 145 -1.27 -3.79 16.00
N ALA A 146 -1.35 -5.11 15.82
CA ALA A 146 -0.83 -6.07 16.79
C ALA A 146 0.71 -5.99 16.86
N ALA A 147 1.24 -5.63 18.03
CA ALA A 147 2.68 -5.45 18.27
C ALA A 147 3.40 -6.76 18.68
N THR A 148 2.97 -7.91 18.13
CA THR A 148 3.60 -9.22 18.41
C THR A 148 4.47 -9.62 17.23
N THR A 149 5.71 -10.06 17.50
CA THR A 149 6.61 -10.52 16.43
C THR A 149 6.10 -11.80 15.77
N THR A 150 6.43 -12.02 14.49
CA THR A 150 5.99 -13.20 13.75
C THR A 150 6.46 -14.51 14.40
N SER A 151 7.66 -14.53 15.00
CA SER A 151 8.17 -15.71 15.72
C SER A 151 7.33 -16.03 16.97
N MET A 152 6.99 -15.02 17.77
CA MET A 152 6.12 -15.18 18.94
C MET A 152 4.71 -15.57 18.56
N ALA A 153 4.18 -15.00 17.48
CA ALA A 153 2.86 -15.30 16.95
C ALA A 153 2.76 -16.75 16.42
N LYS A 154 3.76 -17.22 15.67
CA LYS A 154 3.85 -18.63 15.23
C LYS A 154 3.92 -19.59 16.41
N LYS A 155 4.69 -19.26 17.45
CA LYS A 155 4.77 -20.03 18.68
C LYS A 155 3.42 -20.07 19.42
N LEU A 156 2.78 -18.91 19.58
CA LEU A 156 1.44 -18.77 20.18
C LEU A 156 0.41 -19.69 19.52
N LEU A 157 0.35 -19.68 18.17
CA LEU A 157 -0.61 -20.48 17.42
C LEU A 157 -0.26 -21.98 17.40
N SER A 158 1.02 -22.32 17.28
CA SER A 158 1.49 -23.72 17.31
C SER A 158 1.25 -24.40 18.66
N GLU A 159 1.52 -23.69 19.76
CA GLU A 159 1.33 -24.19 21.12
C GLU A 159 -0.13 -24.13 21.59
N LYS A 160 -1.02 -23.47 20.82
CA LYS A 160 -2.41 -23.20 21.20
C LYS A 160 -2.55 -22.59 22.61
N ARG A 161 -1.54 -21.83 23.04
CA ARG A 161 -1.54 -21.21 24.38
C ARG A 161 -2.53 -20.05 24.44
N THR A 162 -2.99 -19.74 25.65
CA THR A 162 -3.86 -18.59 25.88
C THR A 162 -3.13 -17.27 25.56
N PRO A 163 -3.76 -16.33 24.83
CA PRO A 163 -3.18 -15.01 24.58
C PRO A 163 -3.11 -14.20 25.88
N LYS A 164 -1.99 -13.52 26.11
CA LYS A 164 -1.71 -12.78 27.35
C LYS A 164 -2.10 -11.31 27.25
N ASP A 165 -2.13 -10.76 26.05
CA ASP A 165 -2.41 -9.34 25.80
C ASP A 165 -3.38 -9.12 24.63
N LYS A 166 -3.65 -7.85 24.31
CA LYS A 166 -4.53 -7.46 23.20
C LYS A 166 -3.98 -7.89 21.84
N SER A 167 -2.68 -7.73 21.59
CA SER A 167 -2.04 -8.06 20.31
C SER A 167 -2.08 -9.57 20.04
N GLU A 168 -1.75 -10.39 21.04
CA GLU A 168 -1.84 -11.84 20.94
C GLU A 168 -3.28 -12.31 20.75
N ARG A 169 -4.24 -11.64 21.42
CA ARG A 169 -5.66 -11.94 21.25
C ARG A 169 -6.14 -11.59 19.84
N MET A 170 -5.68 -10.49 19.25
CA MET A 170 -5.96 -10.16 17.84
C MET A 170 -5.49 -11.29 16.92
N ILE A 171 -4.26 -11.77 17.10
CA ILE A 171 -3.70 -12.87 16.31
C ILE A 171 -4.52 -14.16 16.45
N VAL A 172 -4.85 -14.55 17.68
CA VAL A 172 -5.65 -15.76 17.92
C VAL A 172 -7.05 -15.63 17.33
N ASN A 173 -7.66 -14.45 17.43
CA ASN A 173 -8.98 -14.19 16.87
C ASN A 173 -8.95 -14.27 15.34
N ASN A 174 -8.03 -13.57 14.67
CA ASN A 174 -7.92 -13.64 13.20
C ASN A 174 -7.61 -15.07 12.74
N TYR A 175 -6.77 -15.81 13.44
CA TYR A 175 -6.50 -17.20 13.09
C TYR A 175 -7.75 -18.08 13.19
N LYS A 176 -8.53 -17.96 14.27
CA LYS A 176 -9.80 -18.68 14.42
C LYS A 176 -10.81 -18.28 13.34
N THR A 177 -10.90 -17.00 13.01
CA THR A 177 -11.77 -16.51 11.93
C THR A 177 -11.39 -17.15 10.60
N MET A 178 -10.10 -17.14 10.24
CA MET A 178 -9.63 -17.75 8.98
C MET A 178 -9.86 -19.27 8.95
N GLN A 179 -9.69 -19.97 10.08
CA GLN A 179 -10.04 -21.38 10.18
C GLN A 179 -11.53 -21.63 9.96
N ALA A 180 -12.39 -20.86 10.62
CA ALA A 180 -13.84 -20.96 10.47
C ALA A 180 -14.26 -20.66 9.03
N LEU A 181 -13.70 -19.61 8.40
CA LEU A 181 -13.97 -19.30 6.99
C LEU A 181 -13.67 -20.50 6.08
N ASN A 182 -12.52 -21.13 6.27
CA ASN A 182 -12.10 -22.27 5.46
C ASN A 182 -12.88 -23.58 5.76
N GLN A 183 -13.42 -23.75 6.97
CA GLN A 183 -14.12 -24.96 7.39
C GLN A 183 -15.64 -24.87 7.19
N ASP A 184 -16.23 -23.73 7.53
CA ASP A 184 -17.67 -23.59 7.74
C ASP A 184 -18.35 -22.62 6.76
N TYR A 185 -17.59 -21.77 6.06
CA TYR A 185 -18.16 -20.70 5.22
C TYR A 185 -17.73 -20.72 3.76
N LYS A 186 -16.65 -21.44 3.40
CA LYS A 186 -16.13 -21.44 2.01
C LYS A 186 -17.13 -21.90 0.95
N ASP A 187 -18.10 -22.73 1.32
CA ASP A 187 -19.11 -23.30 0.42
C ASP A 187 -20.49 -22.65 0.62
N LYS A 188 -20.60 -21.61 1.46
CA LYS A 188 -21.85 -20.88 1.69
C LYS A 188 -22.00 -19.76 0.69
N GLU A 189 -23.23 -19.51 0.26
CA GLU A 189 -23.55 -18.32 -0.54
C GLU A 189 -23.31 -17.06 0.28
N LEU A 190 -22.79 -16.02 -0.37
CA LEU A 190 -22.65 -14.70 0.23
C LEU A 190 -24.05 -14.13 0.48
N SER A 191 -24.35 -13.82 1.75
CA SER A 191 -25.57 -13.10 2.10
C SER A 191 -25.55 -11.71 1.47
N HIS A 192 -26.54 -11.41 0.63
CA HIS A 192 -26.77 -10.09 0.03
C HIS A 192 -27.32 -9.08 1.03
#